data_AF-A0A257VQI2-F1
#
_entry.id   AF-A0A257VQI2-F1
#
_cell.length_a   1.000
_cell.length_b   1.000
_cell.length_c   1.000
_cell.angle_alpha   90.00
_cell.angle_beta   90.00
_cell.angle_gamma   90.00
#
_symmetry.space_group_name_H-M   'P 1'
#
loop_
_entity.id
_entity.type
_entity.pdbx_description
1 polymer ?
#
loop_
_entity_poly.entity_id
_entity_poly.type
_entity_poly.pdbx_seq_one_letter_code
_entity_poly.pdbx_strand_id
1 'polypeptide(L)'
;AREAVAARAFDLILTDMNFTRDTTSGEEGLALIAELRGGAPVIAMTAWGDIELAVQAMQRGAVDFLTKPFDNRHLLEKIEAHVQRKRARWAELELARKVQQRLLAPAPQMAGVEIAVRFEPANEVGGDYYDFFPLGEGRLAFVLADVSGKGIPAALMMANLQALFRAGDHSQPQVLLAQINRLFHAATNDTCYATLFYAIWDRRDATLLYANCGHPAAELDEQMLESNNTVIGMFDRVSIQIDAVSTKGRTKLMVYSDGFTDEGDDVTVLTFTFKETD
;
A
#
# COMPACT_ATOMS: atom_id res chain seq x y z
N ALA A 1 -18.00 -25.24 -3.27
CA ALA A 1 -16.77 -24.65 -3.84
C ALA A 1 -16.55 -23.22 -3.33
N ARG A 2 -17.51 -22.31 -3.56
CA ARG A 2 -17.46 -20.90 -3.12
C ARG A 2 -17.12 -20.72 -1.64
N GLU A 3 -17.86 -21.38 -0.75
CA GLU A 3 -17.60 -21.34 0.70
C GLU A 3 -16.21 -21.86 1.08
N ALA A 4 -15.70 -22.87 0.37
CA ALA A 4 -14.38 -23.43 0.65
C ALA A 4 -13.25 -22.49 0.20
N VAL A 5 -13.40 -21.80 -0.93
CA VAL A 5 -12.43 -20.80 -1.40
C VAL A 5 -12.47 -19.53 -0.56
N ALA A 6 -13.63 -19.16 -0.03
CA ALA A 6 -13.74 -18.06 0.94
C ALA A 6 -13.11 -18.40 2.31
N ALA A 7 -13.14 -19.67 2.71
CA ALA A 7 -12.67 -20.09 4.03
C ALA A 7 -11.15 -20.33 4.15
N ARG A 8 -10.43 -20.53 3.03
CA ARG A 8 -8.97 -20.76 3.06
C ARG A 8 -8.28 -20.34 1.77
N ALA A 9 -7.03 -19.89 1.89
CA ALA A 9 -6.16 -19.63 0.74
C ALA A 9 -5.70 -20.94 0.08
N PHE A 10 -5.74 -20.99 -1.25
CA PHE A 10 -5.29 -22.13 -2.05
C PHE A 10 -4.10 -21.76 -2.94
N ASP A 11 -3.17 -22.70 -3.16
CA ASP A 11 -2.04 -22.51 -4.09
C ASP A 11 -2.46 -22.67 -5.56
N LEU A 12 -3.48 -23.48 -5.82
CA LEU A 12 -4.03 -23.79 -7.14
C LEU A 12 -5.45 -24.33 -6.97
N ILE A 13 -6.33 -24.06 -7.93
CA ILE A 13 -7.66 -24.63 -8.03
C ILE A 13 -7.75 -25.45 -9.32
N LEU A 14 -8.18 -26.69 -9.21
CA LEU A 14 -8.52 -27.54 -10.35
C LEU A 14 -10.05 -27.70 -10.36
N THR A 15 -10.71 -27.31 -11.45
CA THR A 15 -12.17 -27.35 -11.54
C THR A 15 -12.64 -28.10 -12.78
N ASP A 16 -13.69 -28.92 -12.64
CA ASP A 16 -14.43 -29.41 -13.79
C ASP A 16 -15.26 -28.26 -14.39
N MET A 17 -15.60 -28.37 -15.68
CA MET A 17 -16.49 -27.43 -16.35
C MET A 17 -17.97 -27.75 -16.13
N ASN A 18 -18.29 -29.03 -15.90
CA ASN A 18 -19.64 -29.49 -15.63
C ASN A 18 -19.63 -30.34 -14.34
N PHE A 19 -20.23 -29.82 -13.28
CA PHE A 19 -20.33 -30.44 -11.96
C PHE A 19 -21.78 -30.61 -11.46
N THR A 20 -22.77 -30.13 -12.20
CA THR A 20 -24.18 -30.52 -12.03
C THR A 20 -24.59 -31.59 -13.06
N ARG A 21 -25.57 -32.43 -12.71
CA ARG A 21 -25.94 -33.62 -13.50
C ARG A 21 -26.61 -33.30 -14.85
N ASP A 22 -27.01 -32.06 -15.09
CA ASP A 22 -27.97 -31.72 -16.16
C ASP A 22 -27.44 -30.70 -17.19
N THR A 23 -26.13 -30.48 -17.25
CA THR A 23 -25.55 -29.52 -18.21
C THR A 23 -24.29 -30.07 -18.90
N THR A 24 -24.24 -29.91 -20.23
CA THR A 24 -23.04 -30.14 -21.05
C THR A 24 -22.45 -28.82 -21.57
N SER A 25 -22.97 -27.68 -21.11
CA SER A 25 -22.65 -26.35 -21.67
C SER A 25 -21.36 -25.75 -21.11
N GLY A 26 -20.89 -26.18 -19.94
CA GLY A 26 -19.71 -25.62 -19.28
C GLY A 26 -19.90 -24.24 -18.63
N GLU A 27 -21.11 -23.66 -18.72
CA GLU A 27 -21.42 -22.31 -18.22
C GLU A 27 -21.17 -22.16 -16.72
N GLU A 28 -21.45 -23.19 -15.92
CA GLU A 28 -21.20 -23.17 -14.49
C GLU A 28 -19.70 -23.10 -14.15
N GLY A 29 -18.87 -23.82 -14.91
CA GLY A 29 -17.41 -23.72 -14.80
C GLY A 29 -16.90 -22.34 -15.19
N LEU A 30 -17.41 -21.77 -16.28
CA LEU A 30 -17.05 -20.42 -16.72
C LEU A 30 -17.44 -19.34 -15.70
N ALA A 31 -18.63 -19.45 -15.12
CA ALA A 31 -19.10 -18.56 -14.07
C ALA A 31 -18.20 -18.65 -12.83
N LEU A 32 -17.85 -19.87 -12.39
CA LEU A 32 -16.95 -20.07 -11.27
C LEU A 32 -15.55 -19.49 -11.54
N ILE A 33 -14.99 -19.71 -12.73
CA ILE A 33 -13.67 -19.16 -13.11
C ILE A 33 -13.69 -17.62 -13.08
N ALA A 34 -14.76 -17.00 -13.59
CA ALA A 34 -14.90 -15.55 -13.58
C ALA A 34 -14.99 -14.99 -12.16
N GLU A 35 -15.69 -15.67 -11.25
CA GLU A 35 -15.80 -15.29 -9.83
C GLU A 35 -14.45 -15.43 -9.09
N LEU A 36 -13.66 -16.44 -9.45
CA LEU A 36 -12.35 -16.72 -8.83
C LEU A 36 -11.21 -15.87 -9.40
N ARG A 37 -11.50 -15.01 -10.38
CA ARG A 37 -10.50 -14.20 -11.07
C ARG A 37 -9.76 -13.29 -10.08
N GLY A 38 -8.43 -13.27 -10.18
CA GLY A 38 -7.56 -12.52 -9.27
C GLY A 38 -7.15 -13.28 -8.01
N GLY A 39 -7.75 -14.45 -7.75
CA GLY A 39 -7.37 -15.35 -6.65
C GLY A 39 -6.30 -16.37 -7.01
N ALA A 40 -6.45 -17.60 -6.49
CA ALA A 40 -5.56 -18.71 -6.81
C ALA A 40 -5.64 -19.09 -8.31
N PRO A 41 -4.53 -19.50 -8.94
CA PRO A 41 -4.52 -19.93 -10.33
C PRO A 41 -5.49 -21.10 -10.55
N VAL A 42 -6.39 -20.96 -11.54
CA VAL A 42 -7.42 -21.95 -11.86
C VAL A 42 -7.05 -22.72 -13.12
N ILE A 43 -7.00 -24.06 -13.03
CA ILE A 43 -6.89 -24.96 -14.18
C ILE A 43 -8.27 -25.57 -14.46
N ALA A 44 -8.76 -25.39 -15.69
CA ALA A 44 -10.04 -25.91 -16.15
C ALA A 44 -9.91 -27.34 -16.69
N MET A 45 -10.77 -28.26 -16.26
CA MET A 45 -10.85 -29.62 -16.80
C MET A 45 -11.99 -29.72 -17.81
N THR A 46 -11.65 -29.77 -19.10
CA THR A 46 -12.62 -29.86 -20.20
C THR A 46 -12.79 -31.30 -20.69
N ALA A 47 -13.89 -31.57 -21.39
CA ALA A 47 -14.07 -32.85 -22.09
C ALA A 47 -13.27 -32.88 -23.41
N TRP A 48 -13.00 -34.08 -23.91
CA TRP A 48 -12.31 -34.26 -25.19
C TRP A 48 -13.09 -33.60 -26.35
N GLY A 49 -12.41 -32.78 -27.15
CA GLY A 49 -12.98 -32.11 -28.32
C GLY A 49 -13.55 -30.71 -28.07
N ASP A 50 -13.61 -30.25 -26.82
CA ASP A 50 -14.21 -28.96 -26.47
C ASP A 50 -13.16 -27.83 -26.36
N ILE A 51 -12.58 -27.48 -27.51
CA ILE A 51 -11.58 -26.41 -27.62
C ILE A 51 -12.22 -25.05 -27.35
N GLU A 52 -13.47 -24.86 -27.76
CA GLU A 52 -14.19 -23.60 -27.59
C GLU A 52 -14.38 -23.28 -26.10
N LEU A 53 -14.84 -24.25 -25.31
CA LEU A 53 -14.99 -24.08 -23.88
C LEU A 53 -13.65 -23.83 -23.16
N ALA A 54 -12.57 -24.48 -23.59
CA ALA A 54 -11.23 -24.23 -23.08
C ALA A 54 -10.79 -22.77 -23.34
N VAL A 55 -11.01 -22.27 -24.55
CA VAL A 55 -10.71 -20.87 -24.90
C VAL A 55 -11.54 -19.90 -24.07
N GLN A 56 -12.83 -20.16 -23.90
CA GLN A 56 -13.70 -19.35 -23.05
C GLN A 56 -13.24 -19.36 -21.59
N ALA A 57 -12.82 -20.51 -21.05
CA ALA A 57 -12.28 -20.61 -19.70
C ALA A 57 -11.03 -19.73 -19.52
N MET A 58 -10.11 -19.75 -20.49
CA MET A 58 -8.93 -18.88 -20.49
C MET A 58 -9.31 -17.40 -20.53
N GLN A 59 -10.27 -17.01 -21.39
CA GLN A 59 -10.76 -15.62 -21.47
C GLN A 59 -11.42 -15.14 -20.15
N ARG A 60 -12.00 -16.07 -19.37
CA ARG A 60 -12.63 -15.77 -18.08
C ARG A 60 -11.64 -15.75 -16.91
N GLY A 61 -10.39 -16.19 -17.10
CA GLY A 61 -9.33 -16.10 -16.09
C GLY A 61 -8.68 -17.43 -15.68
N ALA A 62 -9.02 -18.55 -16.33
CA ALA A 62 -8.24 -19.77 -16.15
C ALA A 62 -6.81 -19.55 -16.64
N VAL A 63 -5.84 -20.11 -15.92
CA VAL A 63 -4.42 -20.00 -16.28
C VAL A 63 -3.96 -21.12 -17.20
N ASP A 64 -4.74 -22.21 -17.26
CA ASP A 64 -4.50 -23.37 -18.10
C ASP A 64 -5.76 -24.25 -18.19
N PHE A 65 -5.71 -25.26 -19.06
CA PHE A 65 -6.74 -26.30 -19.14
C PHE A 65 -6.15 -27.70 -19.31
N LEU A 66 -6.97 -28.70 -19.01
CA LEU A 66 -6.71 -30.13 -19.11
C LEU A 66 -7.89 -30.84 -19.75
N THR A 67 -7.63 -31.68 -20.75
CA THR A 67 -8.68 -32.45 -21.43
C THR A 67 -8.83 -33.83 -20.81
N LYS A 68 -10.08 -34.26 -20.58
CA LYS A 68 -10.44 -35.62 -20.12
C LYS A 68 -10.60 -36.57 -21.31
N PRO A 69 -10.16 -37.84 -21.22
CA PRO A 69 -9.36 -38.42 -20.13
C PRO A 69 -7.93 -37.85 -20.15
N PHE A 70 -7.40 -37.50 -18.97
CA PHE A 70 -6.06 -36.92 -18.84
C PHE A 70 -5.03 -37.98 -18.43
N ASP A 71 -3.78 -37.74 -18.80
CA ASP A 71 -2.62 -38.45 -18.26
C ASP A 71 -2.24 -37.85 -16.91
N ASN A 72 -2.10 -38.70 -15.88
CA ASN A 72 -1.78 -38.25 -14.51
C ASN A 72 -0.42 -37.54 -14.43
N ARG A 73 0.54 -37.96 -15.25
CA ARG A 73 1.84 -37.29 -15.29
C ARG A 73 1.71 -35.88 -15.86
N HIS A 74 1.00 -35.73 -16.97
CA HIS A 74 0.72 -34.41 -17.55
C HIS A 74 -0.07 -33.48 -16.60
N LEU A 75 -1.05 -34.02 -15.87
CA LEU A 75 -1.78 -33.29 -14.82
C LEU A 75 -0.82 -32.78 -13.73
N LEU A 76 0.03 -33.65 -13.19
CA LEU A 76 0.99 -33.27 -12.14
C LEU A 76 2.01 -32.24 -12.64
N GLU A 77 2.53 -32.39 -13.85
CA GLU A 77 3.46 -31.42 -14.46
C GLU A 77 2.84 -30.01 -14.55
N LYS A 78 1.56 -29.91 -14.95
CA LYS A 78 0.84 -28.62 -14.96
C LYS A 78 0.61 -28.05 -13.57
N ILE A 79 0.15 -28.88 -12.62
CA ILE A 79 -0.07 -28.45 -11.23
C ILE A 79 1.24 -27.91 -10.65
N GLU A 80 2.33 -28.67 -10.75
CA GLU A 80 3.64 -28.27 -10.23
C GLU A 80 4.13 -26.98 -10.86
N ALA A 81 4.03 -26.84 -12.19
CA ALA A 81 4.46 -25.64 -12.89
C ALA A 81 3.74 -24.37 -12.37
N HIS A 82 2.42 -24.42 -12.21
CA HIS A 82 1.65 -23.24 -11.74
C HIS A 82 1.82 -22.96 -10.25
N VAL A 83 1.92 -23.99 -9.41
CA VAL A 83 2.23 -23.83 -7.98
C VAL A 83 3.63 -23.22 -7.80
N GLN A 84 4.64 -23.70 -8.53
CA GLN A 84 6.00 -23.15 -8.44
C GLN A 84 6.06 -21.70 -8.93
N ARG A 85 5.37 -21.37 -10.03
CA ARG A 85 5.28 -19.98 -10.52
C ARG A 85 4.65 -19.05 -9.48
N LYS A 86 3.55 -19.46 -8.84
CA LYS A 86 2.91 -18.69 -7.77
C LYS A 86 3.87 -18.47 -6.60
N ARG A 87 4.55 -19.52 -6.15
CA ARG A 87 5.51 -19.46 -5.03
C ARG A 87 6.72 -18.57 -5.34
N ALA A 88 7.26 -18.66 -6.55
CA ALA A 88 8.37 -17.80 -6.97
C ALA A 88 7.97 -16.32 -6.94
N ARG A 89 6.82 -15.98 -7.51
CA ARG A 89 6.29 -14.61 -7.48
C ARG A 89 6.03 -14.12 -6.05
N TRP A 90 5.50 -14.98 -5.19
CA TRP A 90 5.30 -14.66 -3.78
C TRP A 90 6.62 -14.41 -3.05
N ALA A 91 7.65 -15.21 -3.31
CA ALA A 91 8.97 -15.03 -2.72
C ALA A 91 9.63 -13.71 -3.13
N GLU A 92 9.47 -13.28 -4.38
CA GLU A 92 9.95 -11.97 -4.87
C GLU A 92 9.24 -10.81 -4.17
N LEU A 93 7.91 -10.87 -4.03
CA LEU A 93 7.12 -9.85 -3.34
C LEU A 93 7.46 -9.78 -1.85
N GLU A 94 7.62 -10.92 -1.19
CA GLU A 94 8.03 -10.99 0.22
C GLU A 94 9.43 -10.41 0.46
N LEU A 95 10.35 -10.58 -0.50
CA LEU A 95 11.64 -9.92 -0.46
C LEU A 95 11.49 -8.40 -0.60
N ALA A 96 10.70 -7.94 -1.57
CA ALA A 96 10.42 -6.52 -1.77
C ALA A 96 9.80 -5.87 -0.52
N ARG A 97 8.85 -6.56 0.12
CA ARG A 97 8.24 -6.15 1.39
C ARG A 97 9.28 -5.96 2.49
N LYS A 98 10.20 -6.91 2.65
CA LYS A 98 11.27 -6.82 3.65
C LYS A 98 12.21 -5.65 3.38
N VAL A 99 12.49 -5.35 2.11
CA VAL A 99 13.28 -4.16 1.75
C VAL A 99 12.51 -2.89 2.11
N GLN A 100 11.23 -2.80 1.74
CA GLN A 100 10.37 -1.66 2.04
C GLN A 100 10.28 -1.38 3.55
N GLN A 101 10.06 -2.42 4.36
CA GLN A 101 9.99 -2.28 5.82
C GLN A 101 11.30 -1.77 6.45
N ARG A 102 12.45 -1.99 5.82
CA ARG A 102 13.73 -1.44 6.29
C ARG A 102 13.91 0.04 5.95
N LEU A 103 13.15 0.56 4.99
CA LEU A 103 13.16 1.99 4.64
C LEU A 103 12.37 2.82 5.66
N LEU A 104 11.34 2.21 6.27
CA LEU A 104 10.53 2.82 7.31
C LEU A 104 11.32 2.92 8.61
N ALA A 105 11.29 4.11 9.23
CA ALA A 105 12.10 4.37 10.42
C ALA A 105 11.41 3.89 11.69
N PRO A 106 12.14 3.27 12.64
CA PRO A 106 11.59 3.05 13.96
C PRO A 106 11.31 4.40 14.64
N ALA A 107 10.23 4.47 15.43
CA ALA A 107 9.92 5.66 16.21
C ALA A 107 11.09 5.98 17.18
N PRO A 108 11.62 7.21 17.18
CA PRO A 108 12.72 7.58 18.06
C PRO A 108 12.22 7.69 19.51
N GLN A 109 13.07 7.31 20.47
CA GLN A 109 12.85 7.67 21.87
C GLN A 109 13.32 9.11 22.09
N MET A 110 12.39 10.00 22.46
CA MET A 110 12.67 11.41 22.69
C MET A 110 11.94 11.91 23.93
N ALA A 111 12.61 12.73 24.73
CA ALA A 111 11.98 13.33 25.90
C ALA A 111 10.90 14.35 25.47
N GLY A 112 9.77 14.35 26.19
CA GLY A 112 8.65 15.25 25.91
C GLY A 112 7.64 14.75 24.87
N VAL A 113 7.88 13.61 24.22
CA VAL A 113 6.92 13.02 23.28
C VAL A 113 6.94 11.48 23.35
N GLU A 114 5.76 10.87 23.42
CA GLU A 114 5.59 9.44 23.19
C GLU A 114 5.08 9.22 21.76
N ILE A 115 5.70 8.30 21.02
CA ILE A 115 5.37 8.02 19.62
C ILE A 115 4.98 6.56 19.49
N ALA A 116 3.81 6.31 18.92
CA ALA A 116 3.35 4.98 18.57
C ALA A 116 3.05 4.91 17.06
N VAL A 117 3.37 3.78 16.47
CA VAL A 117 3.18 3.52 15.04
C VAL A 117 2.40 2.22 14.88
N ARG A 118 1.33 2.27 14.10
CA ARG A 118 0.64 1.09 13.56
C ARG A 118 0.79 1.12 12.05
N PHE A 119 1.30 0.04 11.48
CA PHE A 119 1.53 -0.11 10.04
C PHE A 119 1.03 -1.48 9.60
N GLU A 120 -0.06 -1.51 8.84
CA GLU A 120 -0.73 -2.72 8.35
C GLU A 120 -0.94 -2.59 6.84
N PRO A 121 0.00 -3.06 6.01
CA PRO A 121 -0.16 -2.98 4.57
C PRO A 121 -1.25 -3.96 4.10
N ALA A 122 -2.10 -3.53 3.16
CA ALA A 122 -3.11 -4.33 2.50
C ALA A 122 -2.54 -5.27 1.44
N ASN A 123 -1.41 -4.88 0.82
CA ASN A 123 -0.70 -5.69 -0.18
C ASN A 123 0.70 -6.06 0.31
N GLU A 124 1.43 -6.89 -0.45
CA GLU A 124 2.80 -7.26 -0.09
C GLU A 124 3.74 -6.04 -0.12
N VAL A 125 3.46 -5.05 -0.97
CA VAL A 125 4.16 -3.76 -0.98
C VAL A 125 3.17 -2.61 -1.22
N GLY A 126 3.39 -1.50 -0.51
CA GLY A 126 2.45 -0.39 -0.40
C GLY A 126 2.92 0.95 -0.96
N GLY A 127 2.01 1.92 -1.02
CA GLY A 127 2.31 3.33 -1.31
C GLY A 127 2.70 4.14 -0.07
N ASP A 128 2.27 3.66 1.10
CA ASP A 128 2.47 4.32 2.39
C ASP A 128 3.96 4.46 2.78
N TYR A 129 4.27 5.64 3.29
CA TYR A 129 5.59 6.04 3.79
C TYR A 129 5.45 6.82 5.08
N TYR A 130 6.23 6.44 6.10
CA TYR A 130 6.44 7.31 7.25
C TYR A 130 7.91 7.31 7.67
N ASP A 131 8.34 8.43 8.25
CA ASP A 131 9.71 8.60 8.73
C ASP A 131 9.79 9.68 9.82
N PHE A 132 10.87 9.62 10.60
CA PHE A 132 11.22 10.49 11.71
C PHE A 132 12.64 11.02 11.55
N PHE A 133 12.82 12.32 11.82
CA PHE A 133 14.07 13.04 11.67
C PHE A 133 14.36 13.85 12.94
N PRO A 134 15.11 13.29 13.90
CA PRO A 134 15.57 14.04 15.06
C PRO A 134 16.49 15.19 14.59
N LEU A 135 16.09 16.44 14.83
CA LEU A 135 16.83 17.62 14.34
C LEU A 135 17.78 18.22 15.39
N GLY A 136 17.92 17.54 16.54
CA GLY A 136 18.65 18.05 17.70
C GLY A 136 17.84 19.07 18.50
N GLU A 137 18.36 19.42 19.68
CA GLU A 137 17.80 20.48 20.55
C GLU A 137 16.32 20.30 20.98
N GLY A 138 15.81 19.07 20.95
CA GLY A 138 14.41 18.78 21.28
C GLY A 138 13.44 19.03 20.13
N ARG A 139 13.94 19.10 18.89
CA ARG A 139 13.13 19.17 17.67
C ARG A 139 13.06 17.83 16.95
N LEU A 140 11.88 17.53 16.42
CA LEU A 140 11.60 16.32 15.66
C LEU A 140 10.78 16.67 14.42
N ALA A 141 11.30 16.38 13.23
CA ALA A 141 10.45 16.32 12.05
C ALA A 141 9.90 14.91 11.85
N PHE A 142 8.71 14.82 11.26
CA PHE A 142 8.14 13.56 10.82
C PHE A 142 7.27 13.76 9.58
N VAL A 143 7.01 12.65 8.90
CA VAL A 143 6.15 12.62 7.72
C VAL A 143 5.31 11.35 7.74
N LEU A 144 4.06 11.47 7.31
CA LEU A 144 3.25 10.38 6.78
C LEU A 144 2.84 10.76 5.36
N ALA A 145 3.04 9.87 4.40
CA ALA A 145 2.70 10.08 3.01
C ALA A 145 2.09 8.82 2.43
N ASP A 146 1.25 8.99 1.42
CA ASP A 146 0.75 7.91 0.57
C ASP A 146 0.94 8.29 -0.90
N VAL A 147 1.47 7.34 -1.67
CA VAL A 147 1.74 7.50 -3.09
C VAL A 147 0.61 6.88 -3.88
N SER A 148 0.04 7.67 -4.79
CA SER A 148 -1.03 7.21 -5.69
C SER A 148 -0.62 5.97 -6.48
N GLY A 149 -1.50 4.97 -6.53
CA GLY A 149 -1.27 3.70 -7.21
C GLY A 149 -1.18 2.53 -6.24
N LYS A 150 -0.84 1.33 -6.72
CA LYS A 150 -0.74 0.12 -5.89
C LYS A 150 0.41 -0.77 -6.34
N GLY A 151 0.89 -1.61 -5.43
CA GLY A 151 1.92 -2.61 -5.69
C GLY A 151 3.31 -2.02 -5.96
N ILE A 152 4.10 -2.72 -6.78
CA ILE A 152 5.53 -2.41 -6.99
C ILE A 152 5.77 -0.98 -7.49
N PRO A 153 5.02 -0.42 -8.47
CA PRO A 153 5.28 0.94 -8.94
C PRO A 153 5.13 1.99 -7.83
N ALA A 154 4.08 1.89 -7.00
CA ALA A 154 3.87 2.79 -5.86
C ALA A 154 5.00 2.65 -4.83
N ALA A 155 5.39 1.41 -4.51
CA ALA A 155 6.49 1.14 -3.58
C ALA A 155 7.85 1.69 -4.04
N LEU A 156 8.13 1.72 -5.35
CA LEU A 156 9.34 2.34 -5.90
C LEU A 156 9.31 3.87 -5.76
N MET A 157 8.16 4.49 -5.99
CA MET A 157 7.98 5.93 -5.82
C MET A 157 8.01 6.33 -4.33
N MET A 158 7.48 5.48 -3.46
CA MET A 158 7.61 5.58 -2.01
C MET A 158 9.08 5.62 -1.59
N ALA A 159 9.90 4.67 -2.09
CA ALA A 159 11.34 4.64 -1.82
C ALA A 159 12.07 5.90 -2.34
N ASN A 160 11.62 6.47 -3.47
CA ASN A 160 12.12 7.74 -3.97
C ASN A 160 11.82 8.90 -2.99
N LEU A 161 10.56 9.04 -2.52
CA LEU A 161 10.21 10.03 -1.50
C LEU A 161 11.05 9.88 -0.24
N GLN A 162 11.24 8.64 0.23
CA GLN A 162 12.09 8.36 1.38
C GLN A 162 13.50 8.92 1.21
N ALA A 163 14.12 8.66 0.06
CA ALA A 163 15.46 9.14 -0.25
C ALA A 163 15.51 10.69 -0.31
N LEU A 164 14.48 11.31 -0.90
CA LEU A 164 14.38 12.77 -1.00
C LEU A 164 14.26 13.44 0.38
N PHE A 165 13.44 12.89 1.28
CA PHE A 165 13.34 13.39 2.65
C PHE A 165 14.63 13.17 3.43
N ARG A 166 15.24 11.98 3.35
CA ARG A 166 16.50 11.66 4.05
C ARG A 166 17.68 12.54 3.64
N ALA A 167 17.70 13.00 2.39
CA ALA A 167 18.72 13.92 1.89
C ALA A 167 18.37 15.41 2.11
N GLY A 168 17.16 15.70 2.58
CA GLY A 168 16.61 17.04 2.67
C GLY A 168 17.11 17.85 3.87
N ASP A 169 17.14 19.18 3.71
CA ASP A 169 17.34 20.11 4.83
C ASP A 169 15.99 20.46 5.48
N HIS A 170 15.76 19.89 6.66
CA HIS A 170 14.53 20.08 7.43
C HIS A 170 14.45 21.44 8.15
N SER A 171 15.53 22.24 8.16
CA SER A 171 15.51 23.57 8.80
C SER A 171 14.60 24.58 8.07
N GLN A 172 14.32 24.34 6.80
CA GLN A 172 13.50 25.19 5.93
C GLN A 172 12.39 24.37 5.27
N PRO A 173 11.31 24.03 6.00
CA PRO A 173 10.31 23.07 5.53
C PRO A 173 9.61 23.47 4.22
N GLN A 174 9.40 24.77 4.00
CA GLN A 174 8.80 25.29 2.75
C GLN A 174 9.70 25.01 1.54
N VAL A 175 11.01 25.24 1.69
CA VAL A 175 12.01 25.03 0.64
C VAL A 175 12.16 23.54 0.38
N LEU A 176 12.24 22.74 1.45
CA LEU A 176 12.31 21.28 1.38
C LEU A 176 11.15 20.70 0.58
N LEU A 177 9.90 20.98 0.97
CA LEU A 177 8.72 20.41 0.32
C LEU A 177 8.58 20.88 -1.13
N ALA A 178 8.91 22.15 -1.44
CA ALA A 178 8.92 22.64 -2.81
C ALA A 178 10.01 21.97 -3.67
N GLN A 179 11.16 21.62 -3.09
CA GLN A 179 12.21 20.86 -3.76
C GLN A 179 11.80 19.40 -3.98
N ILE A 180 11.22 18.75 -2.96
CA ILE A 180 10.69 17.40 -3.06
C ILE A 180 9.63 17.33 -4.16
N ASN A 181 8.71 18.30 -4.23
CA ASN A 181 7.71 18.36 -5.31
C ASN A 181 8.34 18.33 -6.70
N ARG A 182 9.33 19.19 -6.96
CA ARG A 182 10.00 19.25 -8.28
C ARG A 182 10.71 17.95 -8.62
N LEU A 183 11.45 17.39 -7.66
CA LEU A 183 12.23 16.18 -7.87
C LEU A 183 11.33 14.95 -8.03
N PHE A 184 10.25 14.88 -7.27
CA PHE A 184 9.26 13.82 -7.37
C PHE A 184 8.51 13.89 -8.69
N HIS A 185 8.01 15.07 -9.09
CA HIS A 185 7.36 15.31 -10.38
C HIS A 185 8.27 14.91 -11.57
N ALA A 186 9.56 15.26 -11.52
CA ALA A 186 10.50 14.91 -12.58
C ALA A 186 10.81 13.40 -12.66
N ALA A 187 10.56 12.65 -11.59
CA ALA A 187 10.75 11.20 -11.54
C ALA A 187 9.48 10.41 -11.91
N THR A 188 8.34 11.09 -12.07
CA THR A 188 7.04 10.48 -12.32
C THR A 188 6.47 10.85 -13.70
N ASN A 189 5.37 10.20 -14.09
CA ASN A 189 4.51 10.65 -15.17
C ASN A 189 3.39 11.56 -14.62
N ASP A 190 2.61 12.18 -15.52
CA ASP A 190 1.53 13.14 -15.18
C ASP A 190 0.39 12.55 -14.31
N THR A 191 0.42 11.26 -13.98
CA THR A 191 -0.63 10.58 -13.21
C THR A 191 -0.22 10.15 -11.81
N CYS A 192 1.08 10.25 -11.46
CA CYS A 192 1.56 9.83 -10.15
C CYS A 192 1.79 11.06 -9.25
N TYR A 193 1.23 11.02 -8.06
CA TYR A 193 1.35 12.05 -7.03
C TYR A 193 1.43 11.38 -5.66
N ALA A 194 1.71 12.17 -4.63
CA ALA A 194 1.67 11.73 -3.25
C ALA A 194 0.88 12.71 -2.38
N THR A 195 0.03 12.18 -1.52
CA THR A 195 -0.51 12.93 -0.40
C THR A 195 0.50 12.86 0.74
N LEU A 196 0.67 13.93 1.52
CA LEU A 196 1.49 13.84 2.73
C LEU A 196 1.10 14.83 3.82
N PHE A 197 1.32 14.43 5.06
CA PHE A 197 1.36 15.29 6.24
C PHE A 197 2.80 15.35 6.74
N TYR A 198 3.43 16.52 6.65
CA TYR A 198 4.78 16.77 7.16
C TYR A 198 4.70 17.76 8.32
N ALA A 199 5.44 17.49 9.40
CA ALA A 199 5.50 18.41 10.52
C ALA A 199 6.86 18.43 11.21
N ILE A 200 7.13 19.55 11.90
CA ILE A 200 8.26 19.75 12.79
C ILE A 200 7.71 20.15 14.15
N TRP A 201 7.94 19.31 15.14
CA TRP A 201 7.65 19.61 16.54
C TRP A 201 8.87 20.22 17.21
N ASP A 202 8.67 21.31 17.94
CA ASP A 202 9.65 21.92 18.82
C ASP A 202 9.20 21.82 20.28
N ARG A 203 9.96 21.08 21.09
CA ARG A 203 9.69 20.90 22.51
C ARG A 203 9.78 22.20 23.30
N ARG A 204 10.72 23.10 22.97
CA ARG A 204 10.98 24.31 23.77
C ARG A 204 9.83 25.29 23.67
N ASP A 205 9.35 25.48 22.45
CA ASP A 205 8.24 26.40 22.16
C ASP A 205 6.87 25.71 22.28
N ALA A 206 6.85 24.40 22.54
CA ALA A 206 5.66 23.55 22.53
C ALA A 206 4.80 23.83 21.29
N THR A 207 5.42 23.86 20.11
CA THR A 207 4.78 24.23 18.85
C THR A 207 4.99 23.15 17.80
N LEU A 208 3.96 22.88 17.00
CA LEU A 208 4.01 22.01 15.84
C LEU A 208 3.83 22.87 14.59
N LEU A 209 4.88 22.94 13.76
CA LEU A 209 4.78 23.47 12.40
C LEU A 209 4.37 22.35 11.46
N TYR A 210 3.38 22.55 10.59
CA TYR A 210 2.92 21.50 9.69
C TYR A 210 2.54 22.00 8.29
N ALA A 211 2.65 21.10 7.32
CA ALA A 211 2.05 21.18 6.00
C ALA A 211 1.25 19.91 5.75
N ASN A 212 -0.02 20.06 5.38
CA ASN A 212 -0.84 18.98 4.88
C ASN A 212 -1.06 19.18 3.38
N CYS A 213 -0.49 18.28 2.58
CA CYS A 213 -0.44 18.28 1.11
C CYS A 213 -1.43 17.25 0.56
N GLY A 214 -2.74 17.52 0.72
CA GLY A 214 -3.82 16.67 0.23
C GLY A 214 -4.01 15.35 0.99
N HIS A 215 -3.41 15.21 2.17
CA HIS A 215 -3.55 14.03 3.04
C HIS A 215 -4.81 14.16 3.92
N PRO A 216 -5.38 13.06 4.44
CA PRO A 216 -6.44 13.14 5.43
C PRO A 216 -6.10 14.09 6.58
N ALA A 217 -7.12 14.78 7.10
CA ALA A 217 -6.93 15.72 8.20
C ALA A 217 -6.35 15.00 9.41
N ALA A 218 -5.28 15.56 10.00
CA ALA A 218 -4.74 15.04 11.24
C ALA A 218 -5.56 15.57 12.43
N GLU A 219 -5.75 14.74 13.45
CA GLU A 219 -6.53 15.11 14.64
C GLU A 219 -5.60 15.49 15.79
N LEU A 220 -5.71 16.71 16.31
CA LEU A 220 -4.96 17.22 17.45
C LEU A 220 -5.93 17.62 18.57
N ASP A 221 -6.09 16.79 19.62
CA ASP A 221 -7.06 17.03 20.71
C ASP A 221 -8.42 17.57 20.23
N GLU A 222 -9.06 16.88 19.27
CA GLU A 222 -10.33 17.25 18.60
C GLU A 222 -10.24 18.36 17.52
N GLN A 223 -9.12 19.08 17.41
CA GLN A 223 -8.89 20.02 16.30
C GLN A 223 -8.44 19.25 15.04
N MET A 224 -9.15 19.46 13.92
CA MET A 224 -8.74 18.93 12.62
C MET A 224 -7.72 19.84 11.93
N LEU A 225 -6.56 19.28 11.59
CA LEU A 225 -5.49 19.93 10.82
C LEU A 225 -5.69 19.60 9.34
N GLU A 226 -6.59 20.36 8.73
CA GLU A 226 -7.01 20.21 7.34
C GLU A 226 -5.88 20.44 6.33
N SER A 227 -6.08 19.94 5.11
CA SER A 227 -5.16 20.17 3.99
C SER A 227 -5.08 21.66 3.65
N ASN A 228 -3.88 22.22 3.74
CA ASN A 228 -3.56 23.61 3.39
C ASN A 228 -2.73 23.73 2.10
N ASN A 229 -2.34 22.61 1.50
CA ASN A 229 -1.58 22.54 0.27
C ASN A 229 -2.20 21.57 -0.73
N THR A 230 -1.75 21.65 -1.99
CA THR A 230 -2.05 20.61 -2.99
C THR A 230 -1.14 19.39 -2.79
N VAL A 231 -1.45 18.29 -3.48
CA VAL A 231 -0.63 17.06 -3.47
C VAL A 231 0.74 17.29 -4.09
N ILE A 232 1.71 16.46 -3.69
CA ILE A 232 3.09 16.53 -4.16
C ILE A 232 3.25 15.75 -5.47
N GLY A 233 3.97 16.32 -6.44
CA GLY A 233 4.32 15.66 -7.70
C GLY A 233 3.32 15.81 -8.84
N MET A 234 2.10 16.27 -8.56
CA MET A 234 1.08 16.47 -9.62
C MET A 234 1.44 17.63 -10.57
N PHE A 235 2.05 18.68 -10.03
CA PHE A 235 2.41 19.88 -10.80
C PHE A 235 3.92 20.15 -10.67
N ASP A 236 4.55 20.66 -11.73
CA ASP A 236 5.97 21.04 -11.72
C ASP A 236 6.31 21.99 -10.56
N ARG A 237 5.44 22.98 -10.29
CA ARG A 237 5.64 23.95 -9.22
C ARG A 237 4.39 24.11 -8.37
N VAL A 238 4.62 24.14 -7.07
CA VAL A 238 3.60 24.36 -6.04
C VAL A 238 4.11 25.40 -5.04
N SER A 239 3.20 26.22 -4.52
CA SER A 239 3.46 27.05 -3.33
C SER A 239 3.20 26.22 -2.08
N ILE A 240 4.15 26.22 -1.14
CA ILE A 240 4.02 25.50 0.13
C ILE A 240 3.69 26.48 1.26
N GLN A 241 2.58 26.25 1.95
CA GLN A 241 2.17 26.91 3.18
C GLN A 241 2.53 26.04 4.39
N ILE A 242 3.01 26.68 5.46
CA ILE A 242 3.28 26.04 6.75
C ILE A 242 2.46 26.76 7.80
N ASP A 243 1.61 26.01 8.48
CA ASP A 243 0.83 26.50 9.61
C ASP A 243 1.47 26.06 10.93
N ALA A 244 1.08 26.72 12.01
CA ALA A 244 1.60 26.48 13.35
C ALA A 244 0.45 26.25 14.33
N VAL A 245 0.57 25.23 15.16
CA VAL A 245 -0.37 24.93 16.24
C VAL A 245 0.37 24.70 17.55
N SER A 246 -0.29 25.07 18.65
CA SER A 246 0.24 24.86 20.00
C SER A 246 0.09 23.39 20.40
N THR A 247 1.12 22.86 21.04
CA THR A 247 1.15 21.53 21.69
C THR A 247 1.37 21.66 23.20
N LYS A 248 0.99 22.82 23.78
CA LYS A 248 1.06 23.08 25.21
C LYS A 248 0.09 22.20 25.99
N GLY A 249 0.55 21.74 27.16
CA GLY A 249 -0.16 20.76 27.96
C GLY A 249 0.06 19.34 27.43
N ARG A 250 -0.75 18.40 27.90
CA ARG A 250 -0.74 17.03 27.38
C ARG A 250 -1.63 16.95 26.14
N THR A 251 -1.02 17.04 24.96
CA THR A 251 -1.74 17.05 23.67
C THR A 251 -1.47 15.76 22.89
N LYS A 252 -2.50 15.22 22.23
CA LYS A 252 -2.39 14.04 21.38
C LYS A 252 -2.64 14.41 19.92
N LEU A 253 -1.69 14.03 19.06
CA LEU A 253 -1.83 14.11 17.59
C LEU A 253 -1.99 12.71 17.01
N MET A 254 -2.95 12.55 16.10
CA MET A 254 -3.15 11.35 15.29
C MET A 254 -3.10 11.71 13.81
N VAL A 255 -2.22 11.04 13.07
CA VAL A 255 -2.08 11.18 11.61
C VAL A 255 -2.27 9.80 11.00
N TYR A 256 -3.09 9.68 9.96
CA TYR A 256 -3.44 8.39 9.38
C TYR A 256 -3.57 8.45 7.86
N SER A 257 -3.25 7.33 7.19
CA SER A 257 -3.51 7.13 5.77
C SER A 257 -5.01 6.95 5.50
N ASP A 258 -5.43 7.11 4.26
CA ASP A 258 -6.82 6.92 3.82
C ASP A 258 -7.33 5.48 4.01
N GLY A 259 -6.45 4.47 3.98
CA GLY A 259 -6.79 3.09 4.32
C GLY A 259 -7.31 2.90 5.76
N PHE A 260 -7.10 3.87 6.67
CA PHE A 260 -7.76 3.84 7.98
C PHE A 260 -9.29 4.01 7.87
N THR A 261 -9.77 4.72 6.85
CA THR A 261 -11.20 4.94 6.59
C THR A 261 -11.77 4.01 5.52
N ASP A 262 -10.93 3.50 4.61
CA ASP A 262 -11.35 2.67 3.48
C ASP A 262 -10.94 1.20 3.64
N GLU A 263 -11.90 0.27 3.51
CA GLU A 263 -11.62 -1.17 3.62
C GLU A 263 -10.75 -1.67 2.44
N GLY A 264 -9.62 -2.32 2.76
CA GLY A 264 -8.78 -3.00 1.79
C GLY A 264 -7.57 -2.21 1.29
N ASP A 265 -7.25 -1.07 1.92
CA ASP A 265 -6.05 -0.27 1.66
C ASP A 265 -5.08 -0.28 2.87
N ASP A 266 -3.85 0.21 2.65
CA ASP A 266 -2.78 0.22 3.64
C ASP A 266 -3.18 1.08 4.84
N VAL A 267 -3.10 0.53 6.06
CA VAL A 267 -3.43 1.27 7.29
C VAL A 267 -2.16 1.68 8.01
N THR A 268 -1.83 2.96 7.91
CA THR A 268 -0.76 3.58 8.68
C THR A 268 -1.35 4.60 9.64
N VAL A 269 -1.03 4.47 10.93
CA VAL A 269 -1.41 5.45 11.96
C VAL A 269 -0.19 5.81 12.79
N LEU A 270 0.11 7.11 12.82
CA LEU A 270 1.09 7.70 13.71
C LEU A 270 0.35 8.40 14.85
N THR A 271 0.70 8.05 16.09
CA THR A 271 0.18 8.73 17.29
C THR A 271 1.31 9.36 18.05
N PHE A 272 1.18 10.65 18.35
CA PHE A 272 2.10 11.40 19.18
C PHE A 272 1.36 11.85 20.44
N THR A 273 1.95 11.63 21.61
CA THR A 273 1.48 12.21 22.87
C THR A 273 2.56 13.15 23.38
N PHE A 274 2.35 14.44 23.18
CA PHE A 274 3.23 15.49 23.68
C PHE A 274 2.99 15.63 25.18
N LYS A 275 4.08 15.67 25.94
CA LYS A 275 4.06 15.83 27.39
C LYS A 275 4.26 17.29 27.74
N GLU A 276 3.65 17.69 28.82
CA GLU A 276 3.89 18.98 29.43
C GLU A 276 5.39 19.09 29.81
N THR A 277 6.01 20.20 29.45
CA THR A 277 7.36 20.54 29.89
C THR A 277 7.30 20.96 31.35
N ASP A 278 7.90 20.15 32.23
CA ASP A 278 8.23 20.55 33.61
C ASP A 278 9.11 21.80 33.67
#